data_AF-A0A0F9BQE2-F1
#
_entry.id   AF-A0A0F9BQE2-F1
#
_cell.length_a   1.000
_cell.length_b   1.000
_cell.length_c   1.000
_cell.angle_alpha   90.00
_cell.angle_beta   90.00
_cell.angle_gamma   90.00
#
_symmetry.space_group_name_H-M   'P 1'
#
loop_
_entity.id
_entity.type
_entity.pdbx_description
1 polymer ?
#
loop_
_entity_poly.entity_id
_entity_poly.type
_entity_poly.pdbx_seq_one_letter_code
_entity_poly.pdbx_strand_id
1 'polypeptide(L)' 'MKTRSPFLNYIADYMLVRQYSLRTVDTYLRWIASYIHFHNKRHPAS' A
#
# COMPACT_ATOMS: atom_id res chain seq x y z
N MET A 1 -9.79 -4.90 1.55
CA MET A 1 -9.05 -5.59 2.63
C MET A 1 -8.51 -4.53 3.56
N LYS A 2 -8.91 -4.49 4.83
CA LYS A 2 -8.29 -3.59 5.82
C LYS A 2 -7.06 -4.28 6.40
N THR A 3 -5.90 -3.68 6.19
CA THR A 3 -4.63 -4.09 6.80
C THR A 3 -4.44 -3.37 8.14
N ARG A 4 -3.45 -3.80 8.93
CA ARG A 4 -3.06 -3.12 10.17
C ARG A 4 -2.34 -1.78 9.93
N SER A 5 -1.93 -1.48 8.70
CA SER A 5 -1.21 -0.25 8.35
C SER A 5 -2.18 0.82 7.88
N PRO A 6 -2.33 1.95 8.59
CA PRO A 6 -3.17 3.07 8.14
C PRO A 6 -2.75 3.60 6.76
N PHE A 7 -1.44 3.62 6.48
CA PHE A 7 -0.90 4.06 5.19
C PHE A 7 -1.32 3.15 4.03
N LEU A 8 -1.23 1.83 4.21
CA LEU A 8 -1.62 0.88 3.16
C LEU A 8 -3.14 0.91 2.93
N ASN A 9 -3.93 1.15 3.98
CA ASN A 9 -5.38 1.31 3.84
C ASN A 9 -5.73 2.56 3.02
N TYR A 10 -5.06 3.68 3.27
CA TYR A 10 -5.24 4.90 2.48
C TYR A 10 -4.92 4.68 0.99
N ILE A 11 -3.83 3.97 0.68
CA ILE A 11 -3.48 3.61 -0.71
C ILE A 11 -4.56 2.72 -1.33
N ALA A 12 -5.05 1.73 -0.58
CA ALA A 12 -6.11 0.84 -1.06
C ALA A 12 -7.37 1.63 -1.43
N ASP A 13 -7.83 2.53 -0.54
CA ASP A 13 -9.01 3.37 -0.77
C ASP A 13 -8.80 4.28 -2.00
N TYR A 14 -7.62 4.90 -2.12
CA TYR A 14 -7.25 5.72 -3.29
C TYR A 14 -7.31 4.94 -4.61
N MET A 15 -6.80 3.70 -4.63
CA MET A 15 -6.83 2.86 -5.83
C MET A 15 -8.24 2.36 -6.16
N LEU A 16 -9.06 2.04 -5.15
CA LEU A 16 -10.44 1.60 -5.34
C LEU A 16 -11.32 2.70 -5.92
N VAL A 17 -11.15 3.96 -5.48
CA VAL A 17 -11.84 5.13 -6.06
C VAL A 17 -11.51 5.29 -7.56
N ARG A 18 -10.32 4.86 -7.98
CA ARG A 18 -9.86 4.90 -9.37
C ARG A 18 -10.18 3.62 -10.17
N GLN A 19 -11.03 2.74 -9.63
CA GLN A 19 -11.47 1.51 -10.28
C GLN A 19 -10.33 0.55 -10.68
N TYR A 20 -9.23 0.55 -9.93
CA TYR A 20 -8.25 -0.51 -10.08
C TYR A 20 -8.88 -1.85 -9.70
N SER A 21 -8.55 -2.91 -10.44
CA SER A 21 -9.05 -4.25 -10.12
C SER A 21 -8.57 -4.67 -8.72
N LEU A 22 -9.39 -5.44 -7.99
CA LEU A 22 -9.03 -5.94 -6.67
C LEU A 22 -7.69 -6.70 -6.67
N ARG A 23 -7.41 -7.44 -7.76
CA ARG A 23 -6.14 -8.15 -7.95
C ARG A 23 -4.95 -7.19 -8.07
N THR A 24 -5.13 -6.08 -8.79
CA THR A 24 -4.10 -5.05 -8.93
C THR A 24 -3.82 -4.37 -7.59
N VAL A 25 -4.86 -4.04 -6.83
CA VAL A 25 -4.71 -3.45 -5.48
C VAL A 25 -3.93 -4.39 -4.57
N ASP A 26 -4.28 -5.68 -4.50
CA ASP A 26 -3.55 -6.65 -3.66
C ASP A 26 -2.07 -6.75 -4.07
N THR A 27 -1.81 -6.85 -5.37
CA THR A 27 -0.44 -6.93 -5.91
C THR A 27 0.38 -5.69 -5.53
N TYR A 28 -0.21 -4.51 -5.68
CA TYR A 28 0.49 -3.25 -5.42
C TYR A 28 0.75 -3.06 -3.93
N LEU A 29 -0.22 -3.36 -3.07
CA LEU A 29 -0.04 -3.29 -1.62
C LEU A 29 1.08 -4.22 -1.14
N ARG A 30 1.22 -5.42 -1.71
CA ARG A 30 2.33 -6.34 -1.41
C ARG A 30 3.68 -5.72 -1.74
N TRP A 31 3.84 -5.17 -2.95
CA TRP A 31 5.10 -4.56 -3.37
C TRP A 31 5.45 -3.31 -2.56
N ILE A 32 4.46 -2.45 -2.29
CA ILE A 32 4.65 -1.25 -1.47
C ILE A 32 5.07 -1.63 -0.05
N ALA A 33 4.41 -2.61 0.57
CA ALA A 33 4.80 -3.10 1.89
C ALA A 33 6.23 -3.64 1.89
N SER A 34 6.60 -4.49 0.92
CA SER A 34 7.96 -5.02 0.77
C SER A 34 9.00 -3.92 0.65
N TYR A 35 8.73 -2.89 -0.16
CA TYR A 35 9.62 -1.72 -0.30
C TYR A 35 9.82 -0.97 1.01
N ILE A 36 8.73 -0.68 1.74
CA ILE A 36 8.79 0.00 3.04
C ILE A 36 9.62 -0.84 4.05
N HIS A 37 9.40 -2.15 4.08
CA HIS A 37 10.14 -3.05 4.98
C HIS A 37 11.63 -3.15 4.62
N PHE A 38 11.95 -3.19 3.32
CA PHE A 38 13.33 -3.18 2.84
C PHE A 38 14.10 -1.93 3.28
N HIS A 39 13.40 -0.79 3.43
CA HIS A 39 13.97 0.46 3.95
C HIS A 39 13.75 0.66 5.45
N ASN A 40 13.51 -0.41 6.23
CA ASN A 40 13.32 -0.36 7.68
C ASN A 40 12.22 0.63 8.13
N LYS A 41 11.18 0.80 7.31
CA LYS A 41 10.08 1.75 7.54
C LYS A 41 10.54 3.21 7.64
N ARG A 42 11.72 3.55 7.11
CA ARG A 42 12.21 4.94 7.05
C ARG A 42 11.35 5.73 6.08
N HIS A 43 10.84 6.88 6.53
CA HIS A 43 10.13 7.80 5.66
C HIS A 43 11.13 8.51 4.72
N PRO A 44 10.84 8.67 3.42
CA PRO A 44 11.79 9.23 2.45
C PRO A 44 12.15 10.70 2.69
N ALA A 45 11.34 11.45 3.45
CA ALA A 45 11.61 12.85 3.80
C ALA A 45 12.47 13.02 5.08
N SER A 46 12.94 11.92 5.68
CA SER A 46 13.81 11.90 6.87
C SER A 46 15.28 11.85 6.49
#